data_AF-A0A7Y4UAT3-F1
#
_entry.id   AF-A0A7Y4UAT3-F1
#
_cell.length_a   1.000
_cell.length_b   1.000
_cell.length_c   1.000
_cell.angle_alpha   90.00
_cell.angle_beta   90.00
_cell.angle_gamma   90.00
#
_symmetry.space_group_name_H-M   'P 1'
#
loop_
_entity.id
_entity.type
_entity.pdbx_description
1 polymer ?
#
loop_
_entity_poly.entity_id
_entity_poly.type
_entity_poly.pdbx_seq_one_letter_code
_entity_poly.pdbx_strand_id
1 'polypeptide(L)'
;MSFQITKAALCIFVLATCAFAQNNAARPVESFDQTFRASLQRSISIALQDDLPPPQRSRLSLPPPKAPQAATPPSAPLLLSDVLQIVGQNHPKLIGASVERQIASAKRLEKQGAFDPVVNFGSDYLQYNSTTTRGKAATTNITGGGIELLTRSGIKVGAGTRFNLGRVKSPLSATGDSGEYFVEFKVPLLRGWRINEKTAAERQALLGEPLAEAEYEITRLDLLLTAATAYWDWVASKQKLIVARDLLELADFRAQAVADRVKAGDLPAIDQAEAEAEVFNRREAFTKAERDLQKSAFKLSLYLWTADGRNAYSPEPEQAPNDFNAPVQFTDTQAIEGEKLALERRPELRALGLNRQITQVDLDLARNQRRPALELSFSPGRDTGFGAIGTTFKGGLDFTLPLRQRTADGRIGAASFKLTKLELDTRNERQKISTQVFDAVSAINTAYERYRAALQAVTLNERVEAGEREKFRLGDSTLFVVNQRERATAQARIKLIEIQAEYEQAVAAFRTAAVQY
;
A
#
# COMPACT_ATOMS: atom_id res chain seq x y z
N MET A 1 3.02 -33.24 -6.79
CA MET A 1 1.69 -33.26 -6.16
C MET A 1 0.71 -34.26 -6.80
N SER A 2 0.80 -34.55 -8.12
CA SER A 2 -0.14 -35.44 -8.82
C SER A 2 -0.09 -36.94 -8.47
N PHE A 3 0.85 -37.41 -7.64
CA PHE A 3 0.99 -38.85 -7.28
C PHE A 3 0.46 -39.20 -5.88
N GLN A 4 0.32 -38.21 -4.97
CA GLN A 4 -0.20 -38.44 -3.62
C GLN A 4 -1.73 -38.36 -3.55
N ILE A 5 -2.36 -37.52 -4.39
CA ILE A 5 -3.82 -37.41 -4.50
C ILE A 5 -4.42 -38.72 -5.02
N THR A 6 -3.72 -39.42 -5.92
CA THR A 6 -4.15 -40.71 -6.47
C THR A 6 -4.13 -41.83 -5.44
N LYS A 7 -3.20 -41.80 -4.48
CA LYS A 7 -3.15 -42.78 -3.37
C LYS A 7 -4.20 -42.51 -2.30
N ALA A 8 -4.48 -41.24 -1.98
CA ALA A 8 -5.56 -40.88 -1.05
C ALA A 8 -6.95 -41.23 -1.61
N ALA A 9 -7.18 -40.96 -2.90
CA ALA A 9 -8.41 -41.36 -3.58
C ALA A 9 -8.59 -42.88 -3.62
N LEU A 10 -7.51 -43.65 -3.86
CA LEU A 10 -7.55 -45.11 -3.85
C LEU A 10 -7.82 -45.69 -2.44
N CYS A 11 -7.24 -45.12 -1.39
CA CYS A 11 -7.51 -45.52 0.00
C CYS A 11 -8.97 -45.27 0.42
N ILE A 12 -9.55 -44.14 0.02
CA ILE A 12 -10.96 -43.81 0.31
C ILE A 12 -11.90 -44.72 -0.50
N PHE A 13 -11.53 -45.07 -1.74
CA PHE A 13 -12.27 -46.01 -2.58
C PHE A 13 -12.29 -47.44 -1.99
N VAL A 14 -11.18 -47.88 -1.38
CA VAL A 14 -11.05 -49.17 -0.68
C VAL A 14 -11.81 -49.17 0.66
N LEU A 15 -11.81 -48.07 1.40
CA LEU A 15 -12.59 -47.93 2.64
C LEU A 15 -14.11 -47.96 2.40
N ALA A 16 -14.58 -47.36 1.31
CA ALA A 16 -15.99 -47.40 0.93
C ALA A 16 -16.46 -48.81 0.50
N THR A 17 -15.57 -49.59 -0.15
CA THR A 17 -15.88 -50.97 -0.54
C THR A 17 -15.83 -51.97 0.62
N CYS A 18 -14.94 -51.77 1.61
CA CYS A 18 -14.91 -52.61 2.81
C CYS A 18 -16.09 -52.35 3.78
N ALA A 19 -16.54 -51.09 3.92
CA ALA A 19 -17.74 -50.78 4.71
C ALA A 19 -19.01 -51.39 4.09
N PHE A 20 -19.01 -51.62 2.77
CA PHE A 20 -20.12 -52.23 2.04
C PHE A 20 -20.19 -53.76 2.21
N ALA A 21 -19.05 -54.44 2.39
CA ALA A 21 -19.00 -55.90 2.57
C ALA A 21 -19.54 -56.38 3.94
N GLN A 22 -19.57 -55.51 4.97
CA GLN A 22 -20.04 -55.87 6.32
C GLN A 22 -21.57 -55.86 6.47
N ASN A 23 -22.32 -55.25 5.55
CA ASN A 23 -23.77 -55.12 5.69
C ASN A 23 -24.59 -56.31 5.16
N ASN A 24 -23.94 -57.39 4.69
CA ASN A 24 -24.61 -58.50 4.02
C ASN A 24 -24.42 -59.89 4.66
N ALA A 25 -23.97 -59.98 5.93
CA ALA A 25 -23.90 -61.25 6.64
C ALA A 25 -24.59 -61.18 8.01
N ALA A 26 -25.76 -61.83 8.11
CA ALA A 26 -26.44 -62.05 9.36
C ALA A 26 -25.69 -63.09 10.22
N ARG A 27 -25.04 -62.65 11.31
CA ARG A 27 -24.90 -63.36 12.62
C ARG A 27 -24.11 -62.51 13.64
N PRO A 28 -24.37 -62.65 14.96
CA PRO A 28 -23.83 -61.74 15.97
C PRO A 28 -22.51 -62.27 16.55
N VAL A 29 -21.46 -61.44 16.65
CA VAL A 29 -20.29 -61.73 17.49
C VAL A 29 -19.74 -60.44 18.09
N GLU A 30 -19.95 -60.28 19.40
CA GLU A 30 -19.56 -59.13 20.24
C GLU A 30 -18.04 -58.94 20.46
N SER A 31 -17.16 -59.69 19.79
CA SER A 31 -15.72 -59.66 20.07
C SER A 31 -14.86 -58.84 19.10
N PHE A 32 -15.45 -58.10 18.16
CA PHE A 32 -14.71 -57.30 17.16
C PHE A 32 -14.65 -55.79 17.47
N ASP A 33 -15.39 -55.32 18.49
CA ASP A 33 -15.57 -53.88 18.77
C ASP A 33 -14.33 -53.24 19.44
N GLN A 34 -13.47 -54.00 20.13
CA GLN A 34 -12.28 -53.44 20.80
C GLN A 34 -11.05 -53.32 19.88
N THR A 35 -10.78 -54.31 19.04
CA THR A 35 -9.65 -54.29 18.09
C THR A 35 -9.91 -53.31 16.94
N PHE A 36 -11.17 -53.15 16.52
CA PHE A 36 -11.54 -52.21 15.46
C PHE A 36 -11.50 -50.75 15.94
N ARG A 37 -12.01 -50.44 17.15
CA ARG A 37 -11.87 -49.11 17.76
C ARG A 37 -10.41 -48.72 18.00
N ALA A 38 -9.57 -49.66 18.43
CA ALA A 38 -8.13 -49.43 18.58
C ALA A 38 -7.45 -49.17 17.22
N SER A 39 -7.85 -49.86 16.14
CA SER A 39 -7.30 -49.61 14.80
C SER A 39 -7.80 -48.31 14.16
N LEU A 40 -9.06 -47.91 14.42
CA LEU A 40 -9.64 -46.64 13.97
C LEU A 40 -9.05 -45.45 14.70
N GLN A 41 -8.84 -45.55 16.03
CA GLN A 41 -8.10 -44.53 16.76
C GLN A 41 -6.65 -44.42 16.27
N ARG A 42 -5.98 -45.55 15.98
CA ARG A 42 -4.62 -45.53 15.40
C ARG A 42 -4.59 -44.95 13.99
N SER A 43 -5.59 -45.24 13.16
CA SER A 43 -5.67 -44.79 11.75
C SER A 43 -6.09 -43.33 11.62
N ILE A 44 -6.98 -42.86 12.50
CA ILE A 44 -7.35 -41.43 12.60
C ILE A 44 -6.18 -40.64 13.19
N SER A 45 -5.45 -41.18 14.18
CA SER A 45 -4.20 -40.56 14.64
C SER A 45 -3.15 -40.52 13.53
N ILE A 46 -2.95 -41.59 12.75
CA ILE A 46 -1.98 -41.61 11.64
C ILE A 46 -2.38 -40.65 10.51
N ALA A 47 -3.67 -40.50 10.19
CA ALA A 47 -4.14 -39.54 9.18
C ALA A 47 -4.12 -38.07 9.64
N LEU A 48 -4.07 -37.82 10.95
CA LEU A 48 -3.84 -36.49 11.55
C LEU A 48 -2.37 -36.23 11.89
N GLN A 49 -1.49 -37.22 11.75
CA GLN A 49 -0.05 -37.11 12.04
C GLN A 49 0.81 -36.81 10.81
N ASP A 50 0.26 -36.89 9.59
CA ASP A 50 0.92 -36.37 8.41
C ASP A 50 0.83 -34.85 8.48
N ASP A 51 1.87 -34.25 9.07
CA ASP A 51 2.27 -32.86 8.89
C ASP A 51 2.13 -32.53 7.40
N LEU A 52 0.99 -31.94 7.03
CA LEU A 52 0.91 -31.13 5.82
C LEU A 52 2.13 -30.22 5.89
N PRO A 53 3.07 -30.28 4.92
CA PRO A 53 4.22 -29.42 4.97
C PRO A 53 3.66 -28.00 5.11
N PRO A 54 4.08 -27.22 6.13
CA PRO A 54 3.58 -25.87 6.31
C PRO A 54 3.75 -25.16 4.96
N PRO A 55 2.83 -24.24 4.59
CA PRO A 55 2.99 -23.45 3.37
C PRO A 55 4.44 -23.00 3.37
N GLN A 56 5.17 -23.26 2.27
CA GLN A 56 6.57 -22.86 2.15
C GLN A 56 6.62 -21.37 2.42
N ARG A 57 6.81 -21.02 3.69
CA ARG A 57 7.38 -19.76 4.10
C ARG A 57 8.73 -19.89 3.45
N SER A 58 8.90 -19.24 2.31
CA SER A 58 10.17 -18.63 2.01
C SER A 58 10.52 -17.84 3.27
N ARG A 59 11.19 -18.51 4.21
CA ARG A 59 12.00 -17.84 5.21
C ARG A 59 12.95 -17.07 4.32
N LEU A 60 12.64 -15.80 4.11
CA LEU A 60 13.66 -14.79 3.99
C LEU A 60 14.51 -15.02 5.25
N SER A 61 15.52 -15.88 5.12
CA SER A 61 16.61 -15.95 6.07
C SER A 61 17.26 -14.59 5.91
N LEU A 62 16.80 -13.64 6.73
CA LEU A 62 17.59 -12.47 7.01
C LEU A 62 18.96 -13.02 7.45
N PRO A 63 20.07 -12.63 6.80
CA PRO A 63 21.38 -12.98 7.30
C PRO A 63 21.44 -12.59 8.79
N PRO A 64 22.19 -13.34 9.62
CA PRO A 64 22.33 -12.99 11.04
C PRO A 64 22.68 -11.50 11.13
N PRO A 65 22.09 -10.74 12.09
CA PRO A 65 22.48 -9.35 12.27
C PRO A 65 23.99 -9.36 12.44
N LYS A 66 24.70 -8.76 11.48
CA LYS A 66 26.08 -8.34 11.70
C LYS A 66 26.00 -7.58 13.02
N ALA A 67 26.79 -8.00 14.01
CA ALA A 67 26.94 -7.27 15.26
C ALA A 67 27.00 -5.78 14.93
N PRO A 68 26.38 -4.88 15.72
CA PRO A 68 26.47 -3.46 15.46
C PRO A 68 27.96 -3.09 15.52
N GLN A 69 28.61 -3.12 14.37
CA GLN A 69 29.67 -2.19 14.09
C GLN A 69 28.94 -0.88 14.30
N ALA A 70 29.28 -0.22 15.41
CA ALA A 70 29.06 1.20 15.53
C ALA A 70 29.61 1.77 14.23
N ALA A 71 28.70 1.99 13.27
CA ALA A 71 29.04 2.60 12.01
C ALA A 71 29.40 4.00 12.45
N THR A 72 30.69 4.22 12.64
CA THR A 72 31.25 5.55 12.66
C THR A 72 30.66 6.20 11.41
N PRO A 73 29.80 7.22 11.55
CA PRO A 73 29.19 7.82 10.38
C PRO A 73 30.32 8.27 9.47
N PRO A 74 30.23 8.05 8.16
CA PRO A 74 31.21 8.63 7.27
C PRO A 74 31.20 10.13 7.53
N SER A 75 32.38 10.73 7.70
CA SER A 75 32.56 12.19 7.81
C SER A 75 32.23 12.92 6.49
N ALA A 76 31.41 12.29 5.65
CA ALA A 76 30.97 12.79 4.36
C ALA A 76 29.66 13.56 4.55
N PRO A 77 29.46 14.65 3.81
CA PRO A 77 28.21 15.40 3.85
C PRO A 77 27.06 14.50 3.41
N LEU A 78 25.97 14.49 4.18
CA LEU A 78 24.73 13.81 3.83
C LEU A 78 24.04 14.64 2.75
N LEU A 79 24.00 14.13 1.51
CA LEU A 79 23.38 14.83 0.39
C LEU A 79 21.89 14.52 0.30
N LEU A 80 21.13 15.41 -0.34
CA LEU A 80 19.69 15.18 -0.59
C LEU A 80 19.45 13.85 -1.33
N SER A 81 20.30 13.49 -2.30
CA SER A 81 20.20 12.21 -3.02
C SER A 81 20.26 11.01 -2.09
N ASP A 82 21.12 11.07 -1.08
CA ASP A 82 21.30 10.00 -0.11
C ASP A 82 20.06 9.86 0.77
N VAL A 83 19.51 11.00 1.22
CA VAL A 83 18.25 11.02 1.98
C VAL A 83 17.11 10.41 1.18
N LEU A 84 16.93 10.83 -0.08
CA LEU A 84 15.87 10.31 -0.95
C LEU A 84 16.04 8.81 -1.24
N GLN A 85 17.28 8.33 -1.38
CA GLN A 85 17.58 6.91 -1.52
C GLN A 85 17.23 6.13 -0.25
N ILE A 86 17.63 6.60 0.92
CA ILE A 86 17.31 5.98 2.22
C ILE A 86 15.79 5.90 2.40
N VAL A 87 15.07 6.98 2.11
CA VAL A 87 13.61 7.03 2.17
C VAL A 87 13.00 5.98 1.25
N GLY A 88 13.43 5.91 0.00
CA GLY A 88 12.91 4.98 -1.00
C GLY A 88 13.13 3.50 -0.63
N GLN A 89 14.18 3.19 0.12
CA GLN A 89 14.54 1.81 0.47
C GLN A 89 13.98 1.36 1.83
N ASN A 90 14.00 2.25 2.83
CA ASN A 90 13.85 1.83 4.23
C ASN A 90 12.62 2.43 4.93
N HIS A 91 11.94 3.42 4.36
CA HIS A 91 10.89 4.13 5.09
C HIS A 91 9.64 3.23 5.34
N PRO A 92 9.17 3.08 6.60
CA PRO A 92 8.05 2.19 6.93
C PRO A 92 6.77 2.46 6.15
N LYS A 93 6.45 3.73 5.85
CA LYS A 93 5.28 4.09 5.01
C LYS A 93 5.37 3.49 3.59
N LEU A 94 6.57 3.44 2.99
CA LEU A 94 6.76 2.83 1.67
C LEU A 94 6.83 1.32 1.73
N ILE A 95 7.42 0.77 2.78
CA ILE A 95 7.37 -0.68 3.03
C ILE A 95 5.90 -1.10 3.19
N GLY A 96 5.10 -0.38 3.97
CA GLY A 96 3.66 -0.61 4.13
C GLY A 96 2.90 -0.51 2.81
N ALA A 97 3.13 0.53 2.03
CA ALA A 97 2.54 0.66 0.69
C ALA A 97 2.98 -0.48 -0.25
N SER A 98 4.21 -0.99 -0.12
CA SER A 98 4.68 -2.15 -0.89
C SER A 98 3.97 -3.45 -0.48
N VAL A 99 3.63 -3.59 0.80
CA VAL A 99 2.83 -4.71 1.32
C VAL A 99 1.40 -4.63 0.80
N GLU A 100 0.80 -3.43 0.67
CA GLU A 100 -0.51 -3.27 0.05
C GLU A 100 -0.56 -3.78 -1.40
N ARG A 101 0.54 -3.65 -2.16
CA ARG A 101 0.66 -4.29 -3.49
C ARG A 101 0.61 -5.82 -3.41
N GLN A 102 1.28 -6.41 -2.41
CA GLN A 102 1.22 -7.86 -2.18
C GLN A 102 -0.18 -8.30 -1.74
N ILE A 103 -0.85 -7.50 -0.90
CA ILE A 103 -2.25 -7.73 -0.49
C ILE A 103 -3.16 -7.67 -1.72
N ALA A 104 -2.97 -6.73 -2.63
CA ALA A 104 -3.74 -6.65 -3.88
C ALA A 104 -3.56 -7.91 -4.74
N SER A 105 -2.32 -8.42 -4.85
CA SER A 105 -2.07 -9.66 -5.59
C SER A 105 -2.65 -10.90 -4.90
N ALA A 106 -2.58 -10.97 -3.56
CA ALA A 106 -3.24 -12.03 -2.79
C ALA A 106 -4.78 -11.97 -2.94
N LYS A 107 -5.37 -10.77 -2.96
CA LYS A 107 -6.82 -10.59 -3.23
C LYS A 107 -7.19 -11.05 -4.63
N ARG A 108 -6.34 -10.83 -5.63
CA ARG A 108 -6.55 -11.38 -6.98
C ARG A 108 -6.59 -12.90 -6.94
N LEU A 109 -5.62 -13.55 -6.29
CA LEU A 109 -5.60 -15.00 -6.12
C LEU A 109 -6.85 -15.52 -5.39
N GLU A 110 -7.26 -14.83 -4.30
CA GLU A 110 -8.49 -15.13 -3.57
C GLU A 110 -9.72 -15.11 -4.49
N LYS A 111 -9.84 -14.10 -5.37
CA LYS A 111 -10.97 -14.03 -6.32
C LYS A 111 -10.87 -15.06 -7.44
N GLN A 112 -9.68 -15.47 -7.83
CA GLN A 112 -9.47 -16.57 -8.78
C GLN A 112 -9.95 -17.91 -8.25
N GLY A 113 -9.88 -18.12 -6.93
CA GLY A 113 -10.37 -19.34 -6.28
C GLY A 113 -11.87 -19.60 -6.46
N ALA A 114 -12.66 -18.60 -6.88
CA ALA A 114 -14.05 -18.80 -7.27
C ALA A 114 -14.22 -19.70 -8.51
N PHE A 115 -13.14 -19.98 -9.24
CA PHE A 115 -13.10 -20.84 -10.43
C PHE A 115 -12.29 -22.12 -10.19
N ASP A 116 -11.90 -22.41 -8.95
CA ASP A 116 -11.24 -23.67 -8.61
C ASP A 116 -12.25 -24.82 -8.67
N PRO A 117 -11.82 -26.04 -9.05
CA PRO A 117 -12.67 -27.21 -9.00
C PRO A 117 -13.03 -27.54 -7.54
N VAL A 118 -14.32 -27.69 -7.28
CA VAL A 118 -14.87 -28.01 -5.97
C VAL A 118 -15.25 -29.48 -5.93
N VAL A 119 -14.66 -30.23 -5.00
CA VAL A 119 -15.11 -31.59 -4.69
C VAL A 119 -16.24 -31.49 -3.68
N ASN A 120 -17.38 -32.10 -3.98
CA ASN A 120 -18.49 -32.23 -3.05
C ASN A 120 -18.75 -33.70 -2.70
N PHE A 121 -19.17 -33.94 -1.46
CA PHE A 121 -19.66 -35.22 -0.99
C PHE A 121 -20.84 -34.96 -0.06
N GLY A 122 -21.94 -35.66 -0.31
CA GLY A 122 -23.19 -35.48 0.42
C GLY A 122 -23.87 -36.81 0.65
N SER A 123 -24.56 -36.93 1.78
CA SER A 123 -25.40 -38.08 2.08
C SER A 123 -26.67 -37.62 2.76
N ASP A 124 -27.81 -37.85 2.10
CA ASP A 124 -29.12 -37.50 2.59
C ASP A 124 -29.84 -38.77 3.08
N TYR A 125 -30.27 -38.75 4.34
CA TYR A 125 -31.19 -39.75 4.89
C TYR A 125 -32.62 -39.25 4.70
N LEU A 126 -33.42 -40.00 3.96
CA LEU A 126 -34.81 -39.65 3.67
C LEU A 126 -35.75 -40.73 4.22
N GLN A 127 -36.80 -40.27 4.88
CA GLN A 127 -37.87 -41.12 5.40
C GLN A 127 -39.22 -40.64 4.86
N TYR A 128 -39.92 -41.54 4.18
CA TYR A 128 -41.25 -41.32 3.63
C TYR A 128 -42.23 -42.38 4.12
N ASN A 129 -43.52 -42.17 3.88
CA ASN A 129 -44.50 -43.24 4.04
C ASN A 129 -44.36 -44.26 2.90
N SER A 130 -44.37 -45.54 3.25
CA SER A 130 -44.27 -46.65 2.30
C SER A 130 -45.39 -46.62 1.27
N THR A 131 -45.03 -46.87 0.00
CA THR A 131 -45.98 -46.96 -1.13
C THR A 131 -46.75 -48.27 -1.16
N THR A 132 -46.25 -49.30 -0.48
CA THR A 132 -46.86 -50.65 -0.42
C THR A 132 -47.57 -50.92 0.89
N THR A 133 -47.19 -50.26 1.99
CA THR A 133 -47.84 -50.43 3.30
C THR A 133 -48.12 -49.08 3.94
N ARG A 134 -49.39 -48.63 3.84
CA ARG A 134 -49.82 -47.36 4.45
C ARG A 134 -49.49 -47.34 5.95
N GLY A 135 -48.96 -46.22 6.43
CA GLY A 135 -48.60 -46.02 7.84
C GLY A 135 -47.24 -46.58 8.27
N LYS A 136 -46.54 -47.35 7.43
CA LYS A 136 -45.15 -47.78 7.70
C LYS A 136 -44.15 -46.82 7.07
N ALA A 137 -43.05 -46.58 7.75
CA ALA A 137 -41.92 -45.82 7.22
C ALA A 137 -41.20 -46.63 6.12
N ALA A 138 -40.80 -45.94 5.06
CA ALA A 138 -39.86 -46.39 4.05
C ALA A 138 -38.68 -45.42 4.05
N THR A 139 -37.46 -45.95 4.06
CA THR A 139 -36.23 -45.17 4.17
C THR A 139 -35.39 -45.32 2.91
N THR A 140 -34.64 -44.27 2.58
CA THR A 140 -33.61 -44.31 1.55
C THR A 140 -32.45 -43.42 1.96
N ASN A 141 -31.25 -43.84 1.57
CA ASN A 141 -30.06 -43.01 1.63
C ASN A 141 -29.69 -42.61 0.20
N ILE A 142 -29.49 -41.32 -0.02
CA ILE A 142 -28.95 -40.78 -1.27
C ILE A 142 -27.54 -40.30 -0.94
N THR A 143 -26.55 -41.05 -1.40
CA THR A 143 -25.14 -40.69 -1.21
C THR A 143 -24.55 -40.34 -2.55
N GLY A 144 -23.84 -39.23 -2.64
CA GLY A 144 -23.22 -38.82 -3.89
C GLY A 144 -21.96 -38.01 -3.64
N GLY A 145 -21.12 -37.99 -4.66
CA GLY A 145 -19.94 -37.16 -4.67
C GLY A 145 -19.58 -36.78 -6.09
N GLY A 146 -18.94 -35.63 -6.24
CA GLY A 146 -18.60 -35.11 -7.55
C GLY A 146 -17.57 -34.01 -7.48
N ILE A 147 -17.17 -33.57 -8.66
CA ILE A 147 -16.29 -32.44 -8.89
C ILE A 147 -17.03 -31.46 -9.77
N GLU A 148 -17.09 -30.20 -9.36
CA GLU A 148 -17.73 -29.11 -10.09
C GLU A 148 -16.72 -28.01 -10.39
N LEU A 149 -16.77 -27.45 -11.60
CA LEU A 149 -15.92 -26.37 -12.07
C LEU A 149 -16.79 -25.25 -12.65
N LEU A 150 -16.61 -24.03 -12.12
CA LEU A 150 -17.18 -22.83 -12.72
C LEU A 150 -16.18 -22.20 -13.68
N THR A 151 -16.61 -21.90 -14.91
CA THR A 151 -15.80 -21.17 -15.88
C THR A 151 -16.06 -19.66 -15.80
N ARG A 152 -15.10 -18.86 -16.28
CA ARG A 152 -15.21 -17.39 -16.36
C ARG A 152 -16.35 -16.90 -17.29
N SER A 153 -16.87 -17.75 -18.17
CA SER A 153 -18.05 -17.42 -18.98
C SER A 153 -19.37 -17.60 -18.23
N GLY A 154 -19.34 -18.23 -17.05
CA GLY A 154 -20.50 -18.58 -16.23
C GLY A 154 -20.98 -20.02 -16.39
N ILE A 155 -20.39 -20.79 -17.31
CA ILE A 155 -20.75 -22.21 -17.51
C ILE A 155 -20.23 -23.01 -16.31
N LYS A 156 -21.08 -23.83 -15.70
CA LYS A 156 -20.68 -24.82 -14.70
C LYS A 156 -20.61 -26.20 -15.36
N VAL A 157 -19.52 -26.91 -15.10
CA VAL A 157 -19.29 -28.28 -15.55
C VAL A 157 -19.08 -29.15 -14.32
N GLY A 158 -19.88 -30.19 -14.17
CA GLY A 158 -19.80 -31.14 -13.07
C GLY A 158 -19.64 -32.56 -13.58
N ALA A 159 -18.99 -33.41 -12.80
CA ALA A 159 -19.04 -34.86 -12.98
C ALA A 159 -19.12 -35.52 -11.61
N GLY A 160 -19.94 -36.56 -11.49
CA GLY A 160 -20.17 -37.17 -10.20
C GLY A 160 -20.83 -38.54 -10.25
N THR A 161 -21.04 -39.08 -9.06
CA THR A 161 -21.73 -40.34 -8.81
C THR A 161 -22.86 -40.14 -7.82
N ARG A 162 -23.95 -40.91 -7.98
CA ARG A 162 -25.10 -40.93 -7.08
C ARG A 162 -25.56 -42.37 -6.81
N PHE A 163 -25.55 -42.74 -5.55
CA PHE A 163 -26.02 -44.04 -5.04
C PHE A 163 -27.35 -43.84 -4.31
N ASN A 164 -28.42 -44.46 -4.84
CA ASN A 164 -29.74 -44.45 -4.23
C ASN A 164 -30.00 -45.81 -3.58
N LEU A 165 -29.73 -45.92 -2.28
CA LEU A 165 -29.90 -47.16 -1.50
C LEU A 165 -31.21 -47.12 -0.71
N GLY A 166 -32.22 -47.86 -1.17
CA GLY A 166 -33.52 -47.96 -0.50
C GLY A 166 -34.70 -47.97 -1.48
N ARG A 167 -35.92 -48.04 -0.95
CA ARG A 167 -37.16 -48.03 -1.76
C ARG A 167 -38.16 -47.07 -1.14
N VAL A 168 -38.23 -45.85 -1.66
CA VAL A 168 -39.19 -44.82 -1.22
C VAL A 168 -40.12 -44.40 -2.36
N LYS A 169 -41.10 -43.54 -2.04
CA LYS A 169 -42.05 -42.90 -2.97
C LYS A 169 -41.32 -41.91 -3.91
N SER A 170 -40.37 -42.39 -4.70
CA SER A 170 -39.70 -41.63 -5.77
C SER A 170 -40.11 -42.21 -7.13
N PRO A 171 -40.41 -41.38 -8.14
CA PRO A 171 -40.77 -41.89 -9.46
C PRO A 171 -39.55 -42.60 -10.08
N LEU A 172 -39.66 -43.90 -10.37
CA LEU A 172 -38.82 -44.72 -11.28
C LEU A 172 -37.39 -44.20 -11.58
N SER A 173 -36.57 -43.94 -10.57
CA SER A 173 -35.15 -43.55 -10.74
C SER A 173 -34.26 -44.47 -9.91
N ALA A 174 -34.35 -45.77 -10.22
CA ALA A 174 -33.48 -46.78 -9.64
C ALA A 174 -32.10 -46.71 -10.32
N THR A 175 -31.07 -46.28 -9.59
CA THR A 175 -29.72 -46.11 -10.12
C THR A 175 -28.91 -47.41 -10.17
N GLY A 176 -29.55 -48.53 -9.82
CA GLY A 176 -28.89 -49.81 -9.58
C GLY A 176 -28.08 -49.83 -8.27
N ASP A 177 -27.57 -51.00 -7.91
CA ASP A 177 -26.69 -51.17 -6.74
C ASP A 177 -25.31 -50.53 -6.92
N SER A 178 -24.88 -50.27 -8.16
CA SER A 178 -23.59 -49.66 -8.50
C SER A 178 -23.69 -48.16 -8.81
N GLY A 179 -24.89 -47.57 -8.70
CA GLY A 179 -25.13 -46.12 -8.76
C GLY A 179 -25.14 -45.52 -10.17
N GLU A 180 -25.45 -44.22 -10.22
CA GLU A 180 -25.48 -43.37 -11.41
C GLU A 180 -24.17 -42.61 -11.54
N TYR A 181 -23.52 -42.69 -12.69
CA TYR A 181 -22.40 -41.81 -13.05
C TYR A 181 -22.91 -40.77 -14.04
N PHE A 182 -22.67 -39.49 -13.77
CA PHE A 182 -23.18 -38.41 -14.61
C PHE A 182 -22.16 -37.32 -14.84
N VAL A 183 -22.31 -36.63 -15.96
CA VAL A 183 -21.73 -35.33 -16.24
C VAL A 183 -22.87 -34.32 -16.23
N GLU A 184 -22.65 -33.11 -15.77
CA GLU A 184 -23.65 -32.04 -15.73
C GLU A 184 -23.06 -30.75 -16.32
N PHE A 185 -23.81 -30.11 -17.20
CA PHE A 185 -23.50 -28.80 -17.75
C PHE A 185 -24.63 -27.84 -17.40
N LYS A 186 -24.30 -26.69 -16.79
CA LYS A 186 -25.24 -25.57 -16.58
C LYS A 186 -24.73 -24.36 -17.33
N VAL A 187 -25.46 -23.95 -18.35
CA VAL A 187 -25.09 -22.87 -19.27
C VAL A 187 -26.04 -21.69 -19.08
N PRO A 188 -25.60 -20.57 -18.49
CA PRO A 188 -26.40 -19.35 -18.46
C PRO A 188 -26.44 -18.74 -19.87
N LEU A 189 -27.62 -18.62 -20.48
CA LEU A 189 -27.79 -18.12 -21.84
C LEU A 189 -27.94 -16.59 -21.90
N LEU A 190 -28.43 -15.97 -20.82
CA LEU A 190 -28.69 -14.53 -20.73
C LEU A 190 -27.96 -13.88 -19.55
N ARG A 191 -28.61 -13.72 -18.39
CA ARG A 191 -27.97 -13.26 -17.15
C ARG A 191 -26.91 -14.27 -16.69
N GLY A 192 -25.72 -13.78 -16.33
CA GLY A 192 -24.57 -14.59 -15.92
C GLY A 192 -23.63 -15.01 -17.06
N TRP A 193 -24.03 -14.81 -18.33
CA TRP A 193 -23.18 -15.08 -19.48
C TRP A 193 -22.08 -14.02 -19.64
N ARG A 194 -20.83 -14.45 -19.81
CA ARG A 194 -19.59 -13.64 -19.97
C ARG A 194 -19.20 -12.74 -18.78
N ILE A 195 -20.17 -12.33 -17.97
CA ILE A 195 -19.97 -11.57 -16.75
C ILE A 195 -20.98 -12.02 -15.71
N ASN A 196 -20.46 -12.37 -14.55
CA ASN A 196 -21.20 -12.74 -13.34
C ASN A 196 -20.44 -12.17 -12.13
N GLU A 197 -20.99 -12.31 -10.93
CA GLU A 197 -20.39 -11.71 -9.73
C GLU A 197 -18.96 -12.19 -9.48
N LYS A 198 -18.66 -13.47 -9.74
CA LYS A 198 -17.32 -14.05 -9.57
C LYS A 198 -16.32 -13.50 -10.59
N THR A 199 -16.74 -13.39 -11.85
CA THR A 199 -15.91 -12.86 -12.95
C THR A 199 -15.68 -11.37 -12.82
N ALA A 200 -16.69 -10.62 -12.39
CA ALA A 200 -16.56 -9.20 -12.09
C ALA A 200 -15.57 -8.98 -10.93
N ALA A 201 -15.71 -9.73 -9.83
CA ALA A 201 -14.80 -9.65 -8.69
C ALA A 201 -13.34 -9.98 -9.08
N GLU A 202 -13.11 -11.01 -9.91
CA GLU A 202 -11.77 -11.31 -10.44
C GLU A 202 -11.22 -10.16 -11.30
N ARG A 203 -12.01 -9.61 -12.22
CA ARG A 203 -11.59 -8.47 -13.06
C ARG A 203 -11.27 -7.22 -12.24
N GLN A 204 -12.04 -6.97 -11.19
CA GLN A 204 -11.78 -5.85 -10.27
C GLN A 204 -10.50 -6.08 -9.48
N ALA A 205 -10.26 -7.29 -8.98
CA ALA A 205 -9.03 -7.61 -8.27
C ALA A 205 -7.79 -7.55 -9.20
N LEU A 206 -7.92 -7.95 -10.47
CA LEU A 206 -6.91 -7.75 -11.51
C LEU A 206 -6.56 -6.27 -11.72
N LEU A 207 -7.56 -5.38 -11.74
CA LEU A 207 -7.35 -3.94 -11.82
C LEU A 207 -6.86 -3.32 -10.49
N GLY A 208 -7.08 -4.02 -9.38
CA GLY A 208 -6.62 -3.65 -8.04
C GLY A 208 -5.09 -3.71 -7.90
N GLU A 209 -4.41 -4.61 -8.60
CA GLU A 209 -2.93 -4.70 -8.61
C GLU A 209 -2.28 -3.41 -9.15
N PRO A 210 -2.56 -2.93 -10.39
CA PRO A 210 -2.01 -1.67 -10.87
C PRO A 210 -2.56 -0.44 -10.14
N LEU A 211 -3.70 -0.56 -9.43
CA LEU A 211 -4.21 0.52 -8.59
C LEU A 211 -3.36 0.68 -7.34
N ALA A 212 -3.03 -0.42 -6.66
CA ALA A 212 -2.12 -0.42 -5.52
C ALA A 212 -0.71 0.07 -5.92
N GLU A 213 -0.26 -0.22 -7.15
CA GLU A 213 0.99 0.35 -7.69
C GLU A 213 0.91 1.87 -7.84
N ALA A 214 -0.19 2.41 -8.38
CA ALA A 214 -0.37 3.85 -8.48
C ALA A 214 -0.44 4.51 -7.09
N GLU A 215 -1.12 3.91 -6.13
CA GLU A 215 -1.18 4.38 -4.73
C GLU A 215 0.17 4.34 -4.03
N TYR A 216 1.01 3.34 -4.33
CA TYR A 216 2.40 3.28 -3.89
C TYR A 216 3.20 4.48 -4.41
N GLU A 217 3.11 4.79 -5.71
CA GLU A 217 3.83 5.94 -6.29
C GLU A 217 3.32 7.29 -5.78
N ILE A 218 2.00 7.45 -5.52
CA ILE A 218 1.46 8.64 -4.85
C ILE A 218 2.12 8.81 -3.47
N THR A 219 2.15 7.72 -2.69
CA THR A 219 2.76 7.72 -1.35
C THR A 219 4.25 8.01 -1.41
N ARG A 220 4.94 7.51 -2.44
CA ARG A 220 6.36 7.75 -2.70
C ARG A 220 6.64 9.23 -2.99
N LEU A 221 5.91 9.84 -3.91
CA LEU A 221 6.09 11.25 -4.26
C LEU A 221 5.84 12.19 -3.08
N ASP A 222 4.76 11.97 -2.32
CA ASP A 222 4.45 12.73 -1.08
C ASP A 222 5.59 12.63 -0.06
N LEU A 223 6.13 11.42 0.12
CA LEU A 223 7.18 11.18 1.09
C LEU A 223 8.53 11.78 0.66
N LEU A 224 8.88 11.68 -0.63
CA LEU A 224 10.10 12.28 -1.17
C LEU A 224 10.07 13.81 -1.07
N LEU A 225 8.92 14.43 -1.34
CA LEU A 225 8.75 15.88 -1.16
C LEU A 225 8.93 16.30 0.30
N THR A 226 8.22 15.64 1.21
CA THR A 226 8.29 15.99 2.64
C THR A 226 9.68 15.74 3.24
N ALA A 227 10.38 14.69 2.80
CA ALA A 227 11.78 14.44 3.15
C ALA A 227 12.72 15.53 2.62
N ALA A 228 12.54 15.94 1.35
CA ALA A 228 13.34 17.02 0.76
C ALA A 228 13.13 18.37 1.49
N THR A 229 11.89 18.68 1.87
CA THR A 229 11.60 19.88 2.68
C THR A 229 12.28 19.81 4.05
N ALA A 230 12.17 18.67 4.76
CA ALA A 230 12.83 18.49 6.06
C ALA A 230 14.36 18.57 5.96
N TYR A 231 14.94 18.08 4.86
CA TYR A 231 16.36 18.19 4.57
C TYR A 231 16.80 19.65 4.44
N TRP A 232 16.12 20.45 3.60
CA TRP A 232 16.49 21.86 3.40
C TRP A 232 16.23 22.74 4.63
N ASP A 233 15.21 22.41 5.44
CA ASP A 233 15.01 23.04 6.75
C ASP A 233 16.23 22.81 7.67
N TRP A 234 16.77 21.58 7.69
CA TRP A 234 17.93 21.21 8.50
C TRP A 234 19.22 21.90 8.03
N VAL A 235 19.48 21.91 6.72
CA VAL A 235 20.61 22.65 6.14
C VAL A 235 20.51 24.14 6.48
N ALA A 236 19.33 24.75 6.34
CA ALA A 236 19.11 26.15 6.70
C ALA A 236 19.35 26.43 8.20
N SER A 237 18.89 25.55 9.09
CA SER A 237 19.16 25.68 10.53
C SER A 237 20.66 25.62 10.85
N LYS A 238 21.42 24.76 10.17
CA LYS A 238 22.88 24.68 10.35
C LYS A 238 23.55 25.99 9.95
N GLN A 239 23.16 26.56 8.81
CA GLN A 239 23.71 27.83 8.34
C GLN A 239 23.37 29.00 9.28
N LYS A 240 22.15 29.03 9.84
CA LYS A 240 21.77 30.00 10.86
C LYS A 240 22.57 29.85 12.16
N LEU A 241 22.89 28.63 12.57
CA LEU A 241 23.75 28.38 13.73
C LEU A 241 25.17 28.91 13.50
N ILE A 242 25.73 28.73 12.30
CA ILE A 242 27.05 29.29 11.95
C ILE A 242 27.03 30.81 12.11
N VAL A 243 26.03 31.49 11.55
CA VAL A 243 25.88 32.96 11.70
C VAL A 243 25.77 33.37 13.17
N ALA A 244 24.99 32.64 13.98
CA ALA A 244 24.82 32.95 15.40
C ALA A 244 26.11 32.74 16.22
N ARG A 245 26.88 31.70 15.88
CA ARG A 245 28.19 31.42 16.49
C ARG A 245 29.19 32.53 16.19
N ASP A 246 29.32 32.90 14.92
CA ASP A 246 30.29 33.91 14.49
C ASP A 246 30.01 35.27 15.17
N LEU A 247 28.74 35.62 15.37
CA LEU A 247 28.34 36.83 16.09
C LEU A 247 28.64 36.78 17.59
N LEU A 248 28.50 35.61 18.21
CA LEU A 248 28.84 35.43 19.62
C LEU A 248 30.35 35.52 19.83
N GLU A 249 31.14 34.82 19.03
CA GLU A 249 32.61 34.86 19.10
C GLU A 249 33.14 36.29 18.91
N LEU A 250 32.53 37.05 17.99
CA LEU A 250 32.85 38.46 17.78
C LEU A 250 32.46 39.35 18.98
N ALA A 251 31.28 39.11 19.57
CA ALA A 251 30.82 39.85 20.75
C ALA A 251 31.72 39.59 21.97
N ASP A 252 32.12 38.34 22.21
CA ASP A 252 33.04 37.94 23.28
C ASP A 252 34.40 38.63 23.13
N PHE A 253 34.97 38.58 21.93
CA PHE A 253 36.24 39.25 21.62
C PHE A 253 36.15 40.76 21.90
N ARG A 254 35.04 41.40 21.51
CA ARG A 254 34.84 42.84 21.70
C ARG A 254 34.60 43.21 23.16
N ALA A 255 33.80 42.45 23.89
CA ALA A 255 33.53 42.71 25.30
C ALA A 255 34.83 42.65 26.12
N GLN A 256 35.73 41.71 25.81
CA GLN A 256 37.05 41.64 26.43
C GLN A 256 37.88 42.91 26.16
N ALA A 257 37.90 43.36 24.90
CA ALA A 257 38.62 44.60 24.53
C ALA A 257 38.04 45.85 25.22
N VAL A 258 36.72 45.94 25.38
CA VAL A 258 36.07 47.04 26.10
C VAL A 258 36.42 46.98 27.59
N ALA A 259 36.36 45.81 28.22
CA ALA A 259 36.71 45.62 29.62
C ALA A 259 38.16 46.06 29.93
N ASP A 260 39.09 45.77 29.03
CA ASP A 260 40.50 46.16 29.22
C ASP A 260 40.71 47.68 29.07
N ARG A 261 39.95 48.35 28.19
CA ARG A 261 39.96 49.83 28.07
C ARG A 261 39.31 50.52 29.27
N VAL A 262 38.25 49.95 29.85
CA VAL A 262 37.64 50.46 31.08
C VAL A 262 38.62 50.34 32.25
N LYS A 263 39.34 49.22 32.38
CA LYS A 263 40.40 49.05 33.40
C LYS A 263 41.54 50.06 33.24
N ALA A 264 41.87 50.42 31.99
CA ALA A 264 42.86 51.45 31.70
C ALA A 264 42.36 52.89 31.98
N GLY A 265 41.05 53.07 32.22
CA GLY A 265 40.43 54.39 32.43
C GLY A 265 40.04 55.12 31.14
N ASP A 266 40.16 54.47 29.98
CA ASP A 266 39.91 55.07 28.67
C ASP A 266 38.42 55.11 28.29
N LEU A 267 37.60 54.26 28.92
CA LEU A 267 36.15 54.16 28.67
C LEU A 267 35.37 54.13 29.99
N PRO A 268 34.14 54.66 30.03
CA PRO A 268 33.27 54.60 31.20
C PRO A 268 32.76 53.16 31.46
N ALA A 269 32.51 52.82 32.73
CA ALA A 269 32.03 51.49 33.12
C ALA A 269 30.66 51.09 32.51
N ILE A 270 29.87 52.06 32.05
CA ILE A 270 28.61 51.81 31.34
C ILE A 270 28.84 51.07 30.00
N ASP A 271 29.94 51.36 29.30
CA ASP A 271 30.27 50.72 28.02
C ASP A 271 30.60 49.24 28.21
N GLN A 272 31.23 48.88 29.34
CA GLN A 272 31.45 47.49 29.73
C GLN A 272 30.11 46.78 29.97
N ALA A 273 29.20 47.40 30.72
CA ALA A 273 27.89 46.80 30.99
C ALA A 273 27.08 46.60 29.68
N GLU A 274 27.17 47.54 28.72
CA GLU A 274 26.54 47.40 27.40
C GLU A 274 27.15 46.26 26.58
N ALA A 275 28.49 46.13 26.57
CA ALA A 275 29.18 45.05 25.87
C ALA A 275 28.86 43.66 26.47
N GLU A 276 28.81 43.56 27.80
CA GLU A 276 28.41 42.33 28.50
C GLU A 276 26.96 41.95 28.22
N ALA A 277 26.03 42.92 28.24
CA ALA A 277 24.63 42.68 27.88
C ALA A 277 24.49 42.15 26.45
N GLU A 278 25.30 42.67 25.51
CA GLU A 278 25.30 42.20 24.13
C GLU A 278 25.80 40.76 24.00
N VAL A 279 26.86 40.37 24.74
CA VAL A 279 27.31 38.97 24.81
C VAL A 279 26.18 38.05 25.25
N PHE A 280 25.44 38.42 26.31
CA PHE A 280 24.30 37.62 26.78
C PHE A 280 23.18 37.51 25.73
N ASN A 281 22.89 38.58 25.00
CA ASN A 281 21.93 38.55 23.89
C ASN A 281 22.39 37.60 22.76
N ARG A 282 23.68 37.63 22.38
CA ARG A 282 24.22 36.71 21.36
C ARG A 282 24.27 35.27 21.83
N ARG A 283 24.54 35.04 23.12
CA ARG A 283 24.50 33.71 23.74
C ARG A 283 23.09 33.11 23.71
N GLU A 284 22.07 33.90 24.00
CA GLU A 284 20.66 33.48 23.87
C GLU A 284 20.34 33.10 22.43
N ALA A 285 20.66 33.97 21.46
CA ALA A 285 20.41 33.72 20.04
C ALA A 285 21.13 32.47 19.52
N PHE A 286 22.37 32.23 19.96
CA PHE A 286 23.11 31.01 19.66
C PHE A 286 22.42 29.76 20.24
N THR A 287 22.02 29.81 21.51
CA THR A 287 21.35 28.69 22.19
C THR A 287 20.02 28.35 21.49
N LYS A 288 19.30 29.38 21.04
CA LYS A 288 18.10 29.22 20.22
C LYS A 288 18.41 28.57 18.86
N ALA A 289 19.46 29.01 18.18
CA ALA A 289 19.86 28.43 16.90
C ALA A 289 20.31 26.95 17.04
N GLU A 290 20.97 26.58 18.14
CA GLU A 290 21.28 25.18 18.46
C GLU A 290 20.00 24.36 18.63
N ARG A 291 19.03 24.89 19.40
CA ARG A 291 17.74 24.23 19.59
C ARG A 291 16.98 24.06 18.29
N ASP A 292 17.01 25.04 17.40
CA ASP A 292 16.37 25.00 16.08
C ASP A 292 17.04 23.98 15.16
N LEU A 293 18.38 23.88 15.17
CA LEU A 293 19.11 22.83 14.45
C LEU A 293 18.77 21.44 14.98
N GLN A 294 18.73 21.27 16.30
CA GLN A 294 18.34 20.00 16.91
C GLN A 294 16.89 19.63 16.52
N LYS A 295 15.99 20.62 16.46
CA LYS A 295 14.60 20.43 16.04
C LYS A 295 14.51 19.93 14.60
N SER A 296 15.23 20.55 13.67
CA SER A 296 15.20 20.18 12.26
C SER A 296 15.93 18.85 12.02
N ALA A 297 17.00 18.55 12.76
CA ALA A 297 17.65 17.24 12.75
C ALA A 297 16.69 16.12 13.20
N PHE A 298 15.92 16.33 14.26
CA PHE A 298 14.88 15.36 14.68
C PHE A 298 13.72 15.25 13.68
N LYS A 299 13.37 16.33 12.99
CA LYS A 299 12.37 16.27 11.91
C LYS A 299 12.90 15.45 10.72
N LEU A 300 14.16 15.64 10.35
CA LEU A 300 14.81 14.91 9.26
C LEU A 300 15.04 13.42 9.62
N SER A 301 15.35 13.11 10.87
CA SER A 301 15.59 11.73 11.31
C SER A 301 14.39 10.81 11.04
N LEU A 302 13.16 11.34 11.08
CA LEU A 302 11.94 10.61 10.72
C LEU A 302 11.97 10.01 9.29
N TYR A 303 12.88 10.46 8.44
CA TYR A 303 13.08 10.00 7.08
C TYR A 303 14.36 9.14 6.90
N LEU A 304 15.25 9.11 7.89
CA LEU A 304 16.55 8.42 7.84
C LEU A 304 16.50 7.04 8.51
N TRP A 305 15.59 6.18 8.03
CA TRP A 305 15.43 4.83 8.57
C TRP A 305 16.55 3.91 8.13
N THR A 306 17.06 3.11 9.07
CA THR A 306 18.03 2.05 8.80
C THR A 306 17.35 0.79 8.25
N ALA A 307 18.13 -0.05 7.56
CA ALA A 307 17.62 -1.28 6.95
C ALA A 307 17.07 -2.31 7.97
N ASP A 308 17.50 -2.25 9.23
CA ASP A 308 16.99 -3.08 10.32
C ASP A 308 15.68 -2.54 10.92
N GLY A 309 15.21 -1.36 10.49
CA GLY A 309 13.91 -0.78 10.84
C GLY A 309 13.76 -0.37 12.30
N ARG A 310 14.87 -0.36 13.07
CA ARG A 310 14.84 -0.16 14.53
C ARG A 310 15.08 1.26 14.96
N ASN A 311 15.85 2.07 14.21
CA ASN A 311 16.14 3.45 14.58
C ASN A 311 16.23 4.38 13.36
N ALA A 312 15.58 5.53 13.49
CA ALA A 312 15.84 6.71 12.69
C ALA A 312 17.18 7.33 13.12
N TYR A 313 18.13 7.48 12.20
CA TYR A 313 19.40 8.14 12.50
C TYR A 313 19.17 9.65 12.63
N SER A 314 19.55 10.26 13.76
CA SER A 314 19.58 11.72 13.87
C SER A 314 20.87 12.20 13.21
N PRO A 315 20.80 13.02 12.15
CA PRO A 315 21.99 13.47 11.46
C PRO A 315 22.79 14.43 12.34
N GLU A 316 24.10 14.29 12.31
CA GLU A 316 25.03 15.13 13.05
C GLU A 316 25.20 16.49 12.34
N PRO A 317 25.35 17.60 13.08
CA PRO A 317 25.54 18.94 12.49
C PRO A 317 26.67 19.04 11.44
N GLU A 318 27.69 18.20 11.54
CA GLU A 318 28.87 18.18 10.67
C GLU A 318 28.57 17.54 9.30
N GLN A 319 27.48 16.77 9.21
CA GLN A 319 27.05 16.12 7.97
C GLN A 319 26.25 17.06 7.06
N ALA A 320 25.79 18.20 7.56
CA ALA A 320 25.07 19.17 6.74
C ALA A 320 26.03 19.84 5.75
N PRO A 321 25.67 19.98 4.46
CA PRO A 321 26.47 20.76 3.53
C PRO A 321 26.69 22.20 4.00
N ASN A 322 27.89 22.72 3.72
CA ASN A 322 28.30 24.06 4.12
C ASN A 322 27.74 25.16 3.22
N ASP A 323 27.25 24.83 2.03
CA ASP A 323 26.78 25.82 1.05
C ASP A 323 25.50 25.34 0.34
N PHE A 324 24.73 26.31 -0.14
CA PHE A 324 23.61 26.09 -1.06
C PHE A 324 24.09 26.22 -2.50
N ASN A 325 23.42 25.53 -3.43
CA ASN A 325 23.62 25.81 -4.85
C ASN A 325 23.09 27.21 -5.19
N ALA A 326 23.69 27.87 -6.18
CA ALA A 326 23.20 29.15 -6.65
C ALA A 326 21.83 28.98 -7.32
N PRO A 327 20.80 29.74 -6.90
CA PRO A 327 19.48 29.71 -7.54
C PRO A 327 19.54 30.04 -9.02
N VAL A 328 18.81 29.28 -9.82
CA VAL A 328 18.62 29.47 -11.26
C VAL A 328 17.15 29.71 -11.56
N GLN A 329 16.85 30.68 -12.41
CA GLN A 329 15.51 30.98 -12.88
C GLN A 329 15.00 29.92 -13.85
N PHE A 330 13.72 29.59 -13.77
CA PHE A 330 13.05 28.69 -14.70
C PHE A 330 12.39 29.47 -15.83
N THR A 331 12.50 28.92 -17.03
CA THR A 331 11.87 29.45 -18.26
C THR A 331 10.43 28.99 -18.40
N ASP A 332 9.61 29.74 -19.15
CA ASP A 332 8.23 29.34 -19.48
C ASP A 332 8.18 27.98 -20.19
N THR A 333 9.20 27.67 -20.99
CA THR A 333 9.32 26.36 -21.67
C THR A 333 9.41 25.22 -20.65
N GLN A 334 10.20 25.38 -19.59
CA GLN A 334 10.30 24.37 -18.53
C GLN A 334 8.97 24.19 -17.78
N ALA A 335 8.17 25.25 -17.63
CA ALA A 335 6.84 25.16 -17.02
C ALA A 335 5.88 24.33 -17.88
N ILE A 336 5.82 24.62 -19.19
CA ILE A 336 4.95 23.93 -20.15
C ILE A 336 5.37 22.45 -20.30
N GLU A 337 6.66 22.17 -20.40
CA GLU A 337 7.18 20.80 -20.45
C GLU A 337 6.90 20.05 -19.13
N GLY A 338 7.08 20.73 -17.99
CA GLY A 338 6.75 20.20 -16.67
C GLY A 338 5.27 19.83 -16.55
N GLU A 339 4.36 20.68 -17.03
CA GLU A 339 2.91 20.42 -17.02
C GLU A 339 2.57 19.21 -17.90
N LYS A 340 3.13 19.14 -19.11
CA LYS A 340 2.92 18.01 -20.02
C LYS A 340 3.37 16.70 -19.38
N LEU A 341 4.58 16.66 -18.82
CA LEU A 341 5.10 15.48 -18.13
C LEU A 341 4.24 15.10 -16.92
N ALA A 342 3.80 16.09 -16.14
CA ALA A 342 2.93 15.87 -14.99
C ALA A 342 1.60 15.22 -15.40
N LEU A 343 0.91 15.76 -16.41
CA LEU A 343 -0.36 15.23 -16.89
C LEU A 343 -0.25 13.82 -17.50
N GLU A 344 0.93 13.45 -18.01
CA GLU A 344 1.19 12.12 -18.57
C GLU A 344 1.59 11.08 -17.51
N ARG A 345 2.36 11.49 -16.49
CA ARG A 345 3.05 10.56 -15.57
C ARG A 345 2.50 10.53 -14.15
N ARG A 346 1.71 11.53 -13.73
CA ARG A 346 1.20 11.61 -12.36
C ARG A 346 0.36 10.37 -11.97
N PRO A 347 0.72 9.64 -10.90
CA PRO A 347 0.05 8.41 -10.53
C PRO A 347 -1.40 8.61 -10.06
N GLU A 348 -1.77 9.79 -9.59
CA GLU A 348 -3.13 10.17 -9.20
C GLU A 348 -4.13 10.03 -10.37
N LEU A 349 -3.73 10.47 -11.57
CA LEU A 349 -4.54 10.33 -12.79
C LEU A 349 -4.65 8.87 -13.22
N ARG A 350 -3.59 8.08 -13.04
CA ARG A 350 -3.60 6.64 -13.29
C ARG A 350 -4.55 5.91 -12.34
N ALA A 351 -4.51 6.23 -11.05
CA ALA A 351 -5.40 5.67 -10.04
C ALA A 351 -6.88 5.99 -10.35
N LEU A 352 -7.21 7.23 -10.73
CA LEU A 352 -8.55 7.61 -11.17
C LEU A 352 -8.99 6.84 -12.43
N GLY A 353 -8.08 6.68 -13.40
CA GLY A 353 -8.32 5.89 -14.61
C GLY A 353 -8.61 4.41 -14.31
N LEU A 354 -7.92 3.81 -13.35
CA LEU A 354 -8.14 2.43 -12.90
C LEU A 354 -9.45 2.28 -12.12
N ASN A 355 -9.76 3.23 -11.24
CA ASN A 355 -11.05 3.28 -10.53
C ASN A 355 -12.23 3.42 -11.50
N ARG A 356 -12.06 4.14 -12.61
CA ARG A 356 -13.06 4.21 -13.69
C ARG A 356 -13.27 2.86 -14.34
N GLN A 357 -12.20 2.10 -14.62
CA GLN A 357 -12.29 0.74 -15.18
C GLN A 357 -12.96 -0.24 -14.21
N ILE A 358 -12.62 -0.19 -12.91
CA ILE A 358 -13.27 -1.01 -11.86
C ILE A 358 -14.76 -0.71 -11.81
N THR A 359 -15.14 0.58 -11.83
CA THR A 359 -16.55 1.00 -11.83
C THR A 359 -17.27 0.64 -13.14
N GLN A 360 -16.56 0.59 -14.27
CA GLN A 360 -17.13 0.10 -15.52
C GLN A 360 -17.48 -1.39 -15.44
N VAL A 361 -16.64 -2.20 -14.79
CA VAL A 361 -16.94 -3.62 -14.52
C VAL A 361 -18.20 -3.75 -13.64
N ASP A 362 -18.37 -2.90 -12.62
CA ASP A 362 -19.59 -2.85 -11.81
C ASP A 362 -20.83 -2.52 -12.64
N LEU A 363 -20.72 -1.53 -13.54
CA LEU A 363 -21.82 -1.13 -14.42
C LEU A 363 -22.21 -2.26 -15.38
N ASP A 364 -21.23 -2.95 -15.95
CA ASP A 364 -21.46 -4.08 -16.86
C ASP A 364 -22.11 -5.26 -16.13
N LEU A 365 -21.68 -5.54 -14.88
CA LEU A 365 -22.32 -6.53 -14.02
C LEU A 365 -23.77 -6.14 -13.70
N ALA A 366 -24.02 -4.90 -13.31
CA ALA A 366 -25.36 -4.42 -12.97
C ALA A 366 -26.31 -4.48 -14.17
N ARG A 367 -25.83 -4.09 -15.36
CA ARG A 367 -26.56 -4.24 -16.63
C ARG A 367 -26.86 -5.70 -16.96
N ASN A 368 -25.92 -6.60 -16.68
CA ASN A 368 -26.13 -8.04 -16.88
C ASN A 368 -27.17 -8.59 -15.89
N GLN A 369 -27.16 -8.16 -14.63
CA GLN A 369 -28.12 -8.56 -13.59
C GLN A 369 -29.57 -8.14 -13.88
N ARG A 370 -29.76 -7.10 -14.69
CA ARG A 370 -31.07 -6.66 -15.20
C ARG A 370 -31.67 -7.61 -16.25
N ARG A 371 -30.87 -8.50 -16.84
CA ARG A 371 -31.37 -9.47 -17.83
C ARG A 371 -32.14 -10.60 -17.13
N PRO A 372 -33.10 -11.24 -17.81
CA PRO A 372 -33.67 -12.51 -17.32
C PRO A 372 -32.56 -13.56 -17.15
N ALA A 373 -32.65 -14.40 -16.11
CA ALA A 373 -31.88 -15.63 -16.09
C ALA A 373 -32.60 -16.68 -16.93
N LEU A 374 -31.86 -17.25 -17.87
CA LEU A 374 -32.24 -18.41 -18.64
C LEU A 374 -31.07 -19.37 -18.55
N GLU A 375 -31.21 -20.46 -17.81
CA GLU A 375 -30.17 -21.48 -17.62
C GLU A 375 -30.59 -22.76 -18.33
N LEU A 376 -29.74 -23.24 -19.24
CA LEU A 376 -29.87 -24.54 -19.84
C LEU A 376 -29.07 -25.53 -18.99
N SER A 377 -29.75 -26.54 -18.43
CA SER A 377 -29.12 -27.65 -17.74
C SER A 377 -29.18 -28.90 -18.61
N PHE A 378 -28.04 -29.59 -18.73
CA PHE A 378 -27.94 -30.84 -19.45
C PHE A 378 -27.02 -31.81 -18.72
N SER A 379 -27.52 -32.99 -18.38
CA SER A 379 -26.80 -34.00 -17.62
C SER A 379 -26.98 -35.40 -18.21
N PRO A 380 -26.08 -35.84 -19.09
CA PRO A 380 -26.02 -37.23 -19.50
C PRO A 380 -25.41 -38.08 -18.38
N GLY A 381 -25.98 -39.25 -18.17
CA GLY A 381 -25.52 -40.19 -17.16
C GLY A 381 -25.76 -41.64 -17.54
N ARG A 382 -25.34 -42.53 -16.63
CA ARG A 382 -25.54 -43.96 -16.75
C ARG A 382 -25.73 -44.57 -15.38
N ASP A 383 -26.88 -45.18 -15.18
CA ASP A 383 -27.16 -46.07 -14.06
C ASP A 383 -26.47 -47.41 -14.31
N THR A 384 -25.85 -47.96 -13.27
CA THR A 384 -25.03 -49.17 -13.38
C THR A 384 -25.37 -50.18 -12.28
N GLY A 385 -25.13 -51.46 -12.57
CA GLY A 385 -25.36 -52.55 -11.61
C GLY A 385 -26.72 -53.24 -11.73
N PHE A 386 -27.03 -54.11 -10.77
CA PHE A 386 -28.26 -54.90 -10.81
C PHE A 386 -29.49 -54.02 -10.55
N GLY A 387 -30.50 -54.14 -11.40
CA GLY A 387 -31.70 -53.29 -11.35
C GLY A 387 -31.49 -51.88 -11.89
N ALA A 388 -30.37 -51.59 -12.56
CA ALA A 388 -30.13 -50.33 -13.25
C ALA A 388 -30.98 -50.20 -14.52
N ILE A 389 -31.35 -48.96 -14.85
CA ILE A 389 -32.16 -48.61 -16.02
C ILE A 389 -31.27 -48.40 -17.27
N GLY A 390 -29.97 -48.14 -17.08
CA GLY A 390 -28.99 -47.96 -18.16
C GLY A 390 -28.67 -46.49 -18.41
N THR A 391 -28.61 -46.07 -19.67
CA THR A 391 -28.29 -44.66 -20.03
C THR A 391 -29.40 -43.72 -19.58
N THR A 392 -29.02 -42.66 -18.85
CA THR A 392 -29.93 -41.62 -18.39
C THR A 392 -29.61 -40.29 -19.06
N PHE A 393 -30.65 -39.50 -19.28
CA PHE A 393 -30.52 -38.16 -19.86
C PHE A 393 -31.45 -37.23 -19.09
N LYS A 394 -30.87 -36.19 -18.47
CA LYS A 394 -31.61 -35.14 -17.77
C LYS A 394 -31.36 -33.82 -18.47
N GLY A 395 -32.42 -33.09 -18.80
CA GLY A 395 -32.34 -31.78 -19.41
C GLY A 395 -33.40 -30.86 -18.83
N GLY A 396 -33.05 -29.60 -18.59
CA GLY A 396 -33.93 -28.61 -18.01
C GLY A 396 -33.66 -27.22 -18.55
N LEU A 397 -34.68 -26.38 -18.51
CA LEU A 397 -34.57 -24.97 -18.85
C LEU A 397 -35.18 -24.16 -17.70
N ASP A 398 -34.34 -23.41 -16.99
CA ASP A 398 -34.74 -22.63 -15.83
C ASP A 398 -34.80 -21.14 -16.20
N PHE A 399 -36.01 -20.57 -16.14
CA PHE A 399 -36.25 -19.15 -16.40
C PHE A 399 -36.58 -18.41 -15.10
N THR A 400 -35.85 -17.32 -14.81
CA THR A 400 -36.10 -16.48 -13.62
C THR A 400 -36.03 -15.00 -13.98
N LEU A 401 -37.11 -14.26 -13.71
CA LEU A 401 -37.21 -12.82 -13.95
C LEU A 401 -37.83 -12.10 -12.73
N PRO A 402 -37.06 -11.30 -11.97
CA PRO A 402 -37.65 -10.44 -10.95
C PRO A 402 -38.47 -9.33 -11.61
N LEU A 403 -39.75 -9.20 -11.28
CA LEU A 403 -40.66 -8.29 -12.00
C LEU A 403 -40.37 -6.80 -11.75
N ARG A 404 -39.93 -6.43 -10.55
CA ARG A 404 -39.72 -5.02 -10.16
C ARG A 404 -38.33 -4.48 -10.48
N GLN A 405 -37.33 -5.35 -10.65
CA GLN A 405 -35.91 -5.05 -11.00
C GLN A 405 -35.18 -3.92 -10.23
N ARG A 406 -35.75 -3.38 -9.16
CA ARG A 406 -35.23 -2.22 -8.41
C ARG A 406 -33.78 -2.34 -7.98
N THR A 407 -33.33 -3.54 -7.60
CA THR A 407 -31.93 -3.79 -7.22
C THR A 407 -30.97 -3.57 -8.40
N ALA A 408 -31.32 -4.06 -9.59
CA ALA A 408 -30.49 -3.89 -10.78
C ALA A 408 -30.49 -2.44 -11.26
N ASP A 409 -31.67 -1.80 -11.32
CA ASP A 409 -31.79 -0.40 -11.72
C ASP A 409 -31.05 0.53 -10.74
N GLY A 410 -31.15 0.28 -9.43
CA GLY A 410 -30.41 1.02 -8.41
C GLY A 410 -28.89 0.86 -8.53
N ARG A 411 -28.39 -0.37 -8.80
CA ARG A 411 -26.97 -0.61 -9.05
C ARG A 411 -26.47 0.07 -10.32
N ILE A 412 -27.26 0.05 -11.41
CA ILE A 412 -26.93 0.73 -12.66
C ILE A 412 -26.82 2.24 -12.43
N GLY A 413 -27.82 2.84 -11.76
CA GLY A 413 -27.81 4.27 -11.43
C GLY A 413 -26.62 4.66 -10.55
N ALA A 414 -26.36 3.89 -9.49
CA ALA A 414 -25.21 4.15 -8.62
C ALA A 414 -23.88 4.06 -9.38
N ALA A 415 -23.67 3.04 -10.21
CA ALA A 415 -22.46 2.88 -11.00
C ALA A 415 -22.31 4.00 -12.05
N SER A 416 -23.40 4.40 -12.72
CA SER A 416 -23.35 5.49 -13.70
C SER A 416 -23.00 6.83 -13.05
N PHE A 417 -23.61 7.15 -11.91
CA PHE A 417 -23.28 8.39 -11.19
C PHE A 417 -21.86 8.35 -10.62
N LYS A 418 -21.37 7.17 -10.20
CA LYS A 418 -19.96 7.01 -9.80
C LYS A 418 -18.99 7.24 -10.96
N LEU A 419 -19.32 6.84 -12.19
CA LEU A 419 -18.53 7.17 -13.39
C LEU A 419 -18.52 8.68 -13.66
N THR A 420 -19.67 9.35 -13.58
CA THR A 420 -19.75 10.81 -13.73
C THR A 420 -18.93 11.51 -12.65
N LYS A 421 -19.00 11.05 -11.40
CA LYS A 421 -18.18 11.58 -10.30
C LYS A 421 -16.69 11.44 -10.62
N LEU A 422 -16.23 10.25 -11.02
CA LEU A 422 -14.83 10.00 -11.37
C LEU A 422 -14.35 10.86 -12.54
N GLU A 423 -15.23 11.17 -13.49
CA GLU A 423 -14.91 12.11 -14.58
C GLU A 423 -14.68 13.54 -14.07
N LEU A 424 -15.56 14.03 -13.17
CA LEU A 424 -15.39 15.33 -12.53
C LEU A 424 -14.14 15.37 -11.65
N ASP A 425 -13.90 14.32 -10.87
CA ASP A 425 -12.69 14.16 -10.05
C ASP A 425 -11.43 14.20 -10.93
N THR A 426 -11.45 13.54 -12.10
CA THR A 426 -10.33 13.59 -13.07
C THR A 426 -10.11 14.99 -13.64
N ARG A 427 -11.18 15.73 -13.96
CA ARG A 427 -11.05 17.12 -14.44
C ARG A 427 -10.46 18.02 -13.35
N ASN A 428 -10.94 17.87 -12.11
CA ASN A 428 -10.43 18.61 -10.96
C ASN A 428 -8.95 18.27 -10.69
N GLU A 429 -8.58 16.99 -10.73
CA GLU A 429 -7.20 16.57 -10.46
C GLU A 429 -6.24 17.06 -11.55
N ARG A 430 -6.65 17.07 -12.83
CA ARG A 430 -5.85 17.68 -13.91
C ARG A 430 -5.60 19.17 -13.66
N GLN A 431 -6.64 19.91 -13.27
CA GLN A 431 -6.50 21.33 -12.95
C GLN A 431 -5.56 21.54 -11.76
N LYS A 432 -5.69 20.72 -10.72
CA LYS A 432 -4.83 20.77 -9.53
C LYS A 432 -3.37 20.49 -9.89
N ILE A 433 -3.10 19.47 -10.71
CA ILE A 433 -1.74 19.15 -11.17
C ILE A 433 -1.14 20.31 -11.98
N SER A 434 -1.90 20.86 -12.94
CA SER A 434 -1.48 22.02 -13.72
C SER A 434 -1.14 23.21 -12.81
N THR A 435 -2.04 23.56 -11.89
CA THR A 435 -1.81 24.63 -10.91
C THR A 435 -0.60 24.36 -10.02
N GLN A 436 -0.37 23.13 -9.55
CA GLN A 436 0.82 22.78 -8.75
C GLN A 436 2.12 22.99 -9.51
N VAL A 437 2.17 22.67 -10.81
CA VAL A 437 3.36 22.89 -11.63
C VAL A 437 3.63 24.39 -11.80
N PHE A 438 2.61 25.16 -12.19
CA PHE A 438 2.76 26.61 -12.37
C PHE A 438 3.07 27.35 -11.07
N ASP A 439 2.46 26.93 -9.95
CA ASP A 439 2.75 27.46 -8.61
C ASP A 439 4.21 27.17 -8.21
N ALA A 440 4.69 25.94 -8.41
CA ALA A 440 6.07 25.59 -8.12
C ALA A 440 7.07 26.41 -8.97
N VAL A 441 6.82 26.58 -10.28
CA VAL A 441 7.67 27.43 -11.13
C VAL A 441 7.62 28.90 -10.70
N SER A 442 6.43 29.41 -10.36
CA SER A 442 6.25 30.77 -9.85
C SER A 442 7.03 30.99 -8.53
N ALA A 443 6.98 30.01 -7.63
CA ALA A 443 7.73 30.02 -6.37
C ALA A 443 9.25 30.01 -6.61
N ILE A 444 9.75 29.18 -7.53
CA ILE A 444 11.16 29.15 -7.95
C ILE A 444 11.61 30.51 -8.47
N ASN A 445 10.85 31.10 -9.40
CA ASN A 445 11.20 32.38 -10.02
C ASN A 445 11.11 33.54 -9.02
N THR A 446 10.13 33.51 -8.11
CA THR A 446 10.01 34.48 -7.02
C THR A 446 11.17 34.37 -6.03
N ALA A 447 11.56 33.15 -5.66
CA ALA A 447 12.69 32.90 -4.78
C ALA A 447 14.01 33.35 -5.44
N TYR A 448 14.16 33.17 -6.77
CA TYR A 448 15.30 33.65 -7.53
C TYR A 448 15.44 35.19 -7.49
N GLU A 449 14.37 35.94 -7.75
CA GLU A 449 14.43 37.41 -7.68
C GLU A 449 14.67 37.91 -6.24
N ARG A 450 14.03 37.27 -5.25
CA ARG A 450 14.30 37.53 -3.83
C ARG A 450 15.76 37.25 -3.47
N TYR A 451 16.34 36.19 -4.00
CA TYR A 451 17.74 35.82 -3.78
C TYR A 451 18.68 36.90 -4.31
N ARG A 452 18.46 37.39 -5.54
CA ARG A 452 19.28 38.45 -6.14
C ARG A 452 19.27 39.72 -5.29
N ALA A 453 18.08 40.15 -4.84
CA ALA A 453 17.94 41.32 -3.98
C ALA A 453 18.58 41.10 -2.59
N ALA A 454 18.37 39.93 -1.98
CA ALA A 454 18.93 39.59 -0.68
C ALA A 454 20.47 39.50 -0.71
N LEU A 455 21.04 38.93 -1.78
CA LEU A 455 22.49 38.84 -1.97
C LEU A 455 23.14 40.23 -2.06
N GLN A 456 22.53 41.14 -2.83
CA GLN A 456 22.98 42.54 -2.91
C GLN A 456 22.83 43.24 -1.55
N ALA A 457 21.72 43.00 -0.84
CA ALA A 457 21.53 43.56 0.50
C ALA A 457 22.60 43.07 1.49
N VAL A 458 22.95 41.79 1.51
CA VAL A 458 24.04 41.25 2.33
C VAL A 458 25.36 41.94 1.98
N THR A 459 25.70 41.98 0.69
CA THR A 459 26.96 42.60 0.21
C THR A 459 27.07 44.08 0.65
N LEU A 460 25.98 44.84 0.54
CA LEU A 460 25.96 46.25 0.94
C LEU A 460 26.01 46.42 2.46
N ASN A 461 25.29 45.59 3.24
CA ASN A 461 25.34 45.65 4.70
C ASN A 461 26.73 45.29 5.22
N GLU A 462 27.40 44.29 4.65
CA GLU A 462 28.78 43.93 4.98
C GLU A 462 29.75 45.09 4.71
N ARG A 463 29.57 45.80 3.59
CA ARG A 463 30.37 46.99 3.28
C ARG A 463 30.15 48.14 4.28
N VAL A 464 28.90 48.40 4.65
CA VAL A 464 28.54 49.44 5.64
C VAL A 464 29.08 49.07 7.02
N GLU A 465 28.92 47.82 7.43
CA GLU A 465 29.45 47.28 8.67
C GLU A 465 30.97 47.39 8.74
N ALA A 466 31.69 47.01 7.68
CA ALA A 466 33.15 47.15 7.62
C ALA A 466 33.58 48.62 7.74
N GLY A 467 32.89 49.53 7.07
CA GLY A 467 33.14 50.97 7.18
C GLY A 467 32.85 51.52 8.58
N GLU A 468 31.79 51.04 9.23
CA GLU A 468 31.44 51.44 10.60
C GLU A 468 32.47 50.92 11.62
N ARG A 469 32.92 49.67 11.46
CA ARG A 469 34.00 49.10 12.28
C ARG A 469 35.30 49.92 12.16
N GLU A 470 35.64 50.38 10.95
CA GLU A 470 36.81 51.23 10.76
C GLU A 470 36.65 52.61 11.38
N LYS A 471 35.48 53.26 11.24
CA LYS A 471 35.19 54.52 11.95
C LYS A 471 35.28 54.37 13.46
N PHE A 472 34.75 53.28 14.00
CA PHE A 472 34.86 52.98 15.44
C PHE A 472 36.32 52.81 15.87
N ARG A 473 37.15 52.13 15.06
CA ARG A 473 38.59 51.98 15.30
C ARG A 473 39.32 53.32 15.33
N LEU A 474 38.89 54.28 14.51
CA LEU A 474 39.43 55.65 14.45
C LEU A 474 38.85 56.59 15.51
N GLY A 475 37.83 56.16 16.27
CA GLY A 475 37.17 56.97 17.31
C GLY A 475 35.99 57.82 16.84
N ASP A 476 35.60 57.71 15.56
CA ASP A 476 34.53 58.51 14.92
C ASP A 476 33.15 57.82 14.97
N SER A 477 33.01 56.72 15.72
CA SER A 477 31.75 55.98 15.89
C SER A 477 31.64 55.39 17.30
N THR A 478 30.47 54.86 17.65
CA THR A 478 30.18 54.27 18.95
C THR A 478 29.89 52.76 18.84
N LEU A 479 30.11 52.04 19.94
CA LEU A 479 29.85 50.60 20.04
C LEU A 479 28.40 50.26 19.64
N PHE A 480 27.45 51.08 20.09
CA PHE A 480 26.04 50.95 19.73
C PHE A 480 25.80 50.91 18.22
N VAL A 481 26.44 51.80 17.45
CA VAL A 481 26.25 51.87 15.99
C VAL A 481 26.87 50.64 15.31
N VAL A 482 28.05 50.21 15.75
CA VAL A 482 28.68 48.97 15.24
C VAL A 482 27.78 47.76 15.48
N ASN A 483 27.29 47.59 16.71
CA ASN A 483 26.38 46.48 17.07
C ASN A 483 25.08 46.54 16.23
N GLN A 484 24.55 47.75 15.98
CA GLN A 484 23.39 47.94 15.12
C GLN A 484 23.66 47.50 13.67
N ARG A 485 24.83 47.82 13.10
CA ARG A 485 25.23 47.39 11.74
C ARG A 485 25.42 45.87 11.67
N GLU A 486 26.08 45.28 12.65
CA GLU A 486 26.27 43.82 12.71
C GLU A 486 24.95 43.07 12.82
N ARG A 487 23.99 43.59 13.60
CA ARG A 487 22.65 43.03 13.65
C ARG A 487 21.94 43.12 12.29
N ALA A 488 22.09 44.23 11.58
CA ALA A 488 21.51 44.40 10.25
C ALA A 488 22.10 43.41 9.23
N THR A 489 23.43 43.23 9.22
CA THR A 489 24.10 42.23 8.37
C THR A 489 23.68 40.80 8.73
N ALA A 490 23.64 40.46 10.03
CA ALA A 490 23.18 39.17 10.49
C ALA A 490 21.76 38.84 10.03
N GLN A 491 20.84 39.81 10.17
CA GLN A 491 19.46 39.68 9.70
C GLN A 491 19.40 39.50 8.17
N ALA A 492 20.22 40.23 7.41
CA ALA A 492 20.31 40.07 5.96
C ALA A 492 20.83 38.67 5.57
N ARG A 493 21.87 38.15 6.26
CA ARG A 493 22.43 36.80 6.03
C ARG A 493 21.42 35.70 6.36
N ILE A 494 20.73 35.80 7.50
CA ILE A 494 19.67 34.85 7.88
C ILE A 494 18.56 34.84 6.83
N LYS A 495 18.16 36.01 6.33
CA LYS A 495 17.14 36.13 5.29
C LYS A 495 17.60 35.54 3.95
N LEU A 496 18.87 35.68 3.60
CA LEU A 496 19.45 35.04 2.42
C LEU A 496 19.38 33.51 2.52
N ILE A 497 19.77 32.95 3.68
CA ILE A 497 19.70 31.51 3.96
C ILE A 497 18.26 30.98 3.84
N GLU A 498 17.28 31.71 4.38
CA GLU A 498 15.86 31.35 4.28
C GLU A 498 15.39 31.32 2.82
N ILE A 499 15.76 32.32 2.03
CA ILE A 499 15.39 32.38 0.60
C ILE A 499 16.03 31.24 -0.19
N GLN A 500 17.28 30.87 0.12
CA GLN A 500 17.95 29.73 -0.53
C GLN A 500 17.26 28.40 -0.18
N ALA A 501 16.85 28.21 1.08
CA ALA A 501 16.10 27.05 1.49
C ALA A 501 14.71 27.00 0.81
N GLU A 502 13.99 28.13 0.76
CA GLU A 502 12.71 28.27 0.05
C GLU A 502 12.87 27.93 -1.44
N TYR A 503 13.95 28.37 -2.09
CA TYR A 503 14.25 28.04 -3.49
C TYR A 503 14.39 26.53 -3.69
N GLU A 504 15.22 25.86 -2.89
CA GLU A 504 15.47 24.42 -3.02
C GLU A 504 14.22 23.58 -2.69
N GLN A 505 13.39 24.04 -1.75
CA GLN A 505 12.08 23.46 -1.47
C GLN A 505 11.11 23.61 -2.66
N ALA A 506 11.09 24.76 -3.32
CA ALA A 506 10.30 24.99 -4.52
C ALA A 506 10.78 24.12 -5.69
N VAL A 507 12.09 23.90 -5.84
CA VAL A 507 12.66 22.96 -6.82
C VAL A 507 12.22 21.52 -6.51
N ALA A 508 12.23 21.10 -5.25
CA ALA A 508 11.72 19.78 -4.86
C ALA A 508 10.21 19.64 -5.15
N ALA A 509 9.42 20.69 -4.88
CA ALA A 509 8.00 20.73 -5.22
C ALA A 509 7.78 20.59 -6.74
N PHE A 510 8.57 21.28 -7.57
CA PHE A 510 8.50 21.14 -9.03
C PHE A 510 8.89 19.73 -9.49
N ARG A 511 9.97 19.14 -8.97
CA ARG A 511 10.38 17.77 -9.31
C ARG A 511 9.30 16.75 -8.94
N THR A 512 8.61 16.95 -7.82
CA THR A 512 7.44 16.15 -7.43
C THR A 512 6.28 16.38 -8.39
N ALA A 513 6.01 17.64 -8.74
CA ALA A 513 4.96 18.05 -9.67
C ALA A 513 5.10 17.39 -11.04
N ALA A 514 6.30 17.43 -11.60
CA ALA A 514 6.64 16.91 -12.92
C ALA A 514 7.11 15.45 -12.91
N VAL A 515 7.17 14.78 -11.75
CA VAL A 515 7.64 13.40 -11.58
C VAL A 515 9.06 13.19 -12.14
N GLN A 516 10.01 14.01 -11.68
CA GLN A 516 11.41 14.07 -12.13
C GLN A 516 12.43 13.61 -11.06
N TYR A 517 12.12 12.54 -10.33
CA TYR A 517 13.00 11.93 -9.32
C TYR A 517 13.74 10.70 -9.82
#